data_AF-A0A8J7GZJ8-F1
#
_entry.id   AF-A0A8J7GZJ8-F1
#
_cell.length_a   1.000
_cell.length_b   1.000
_cell.length_c   1.000
_cell.angle_alpha   90.00
_cell.angle_beta   90.00
_cell.angle_gamma   90.00
#
_symmetry.space_group_name_H-M   'P 1'
#
loop_
_entity.id
_entity.type
_entity.pdbx_description
1 polymer ?
#
loop_
_entity_poly.entity_id
_entity_poly.type
_entity_poly.pdbx_seq_one_letter_code
_entity_poly.pdbx_strand_id
1 'polypeptide(L)'
;MSIDAVIPTPTYKPGYYFGFNTTLASRALATNDQKLVILAQRTTTPDTDTLTPVNVFSDEEAASLFGRGSQAHRMARAAIRANDTLQLAVVGIPDSEAGVAATGTLVLKGSASGTGQVRLGVCGETVAIAVASGDSAGALMVSLVEAINTLDALPVTAAMADIPPPSSGGKSPGKQLVLTARNKGACGNQIGVTVTLSAPGITAALTPMRGGEGDPALDAALAAIFSAGHTLVMSPYASKTALTTLAAWLDKVSGPLEQRGALGVVGWNGTLSGGSALTTDVNAARLTMGWYPGSMLPNGELAAIYAAIIASESDPARPLNTLALPGADITPQDKWPGRSEQENALANGLTPFEVNGSQVQIVRAVSTYVKNSMGVTDRSLMDITILRSLDYVRLACRARITQRFPREKLNDIRLQRIRSELLDVLYALEQLEIVENVDAHKGQLTVTRSQQDDSRADASIPAAVVRGLHVFAATIYLL
;
A
#
# COMPACT_ATOMS: atom_id res chain seq x y z
N MET A 1 -31.43 -13.02 -10.56
CA MET A 1 -32.66 -13.78 -10.90
C MET A 1 -32.43 -15.19 -10.39
N SER A 2 -33.01 -15.59 -9.25
CA SER A 2 -32.82 -16.94 -8.70
C SER A 2 -33.68 -17.91 -9.51
N ILE A 3 -33.07 -19.00 -9.99
CA ILE A 3 -33.79 -20.09 -10.69
C ILE A 3 -34.37 -21.11 -9.70
N ASP A 4 -34.21 -20.88 -8.39
CA ASP A 4 -34.64 -21.80 -7.35
C ASP A 4 -36.17 -21.75 -7.24
N ALA A 5 -36.82 -22.70 -7.91
CA ALA A 5 -38.27 -22.81 -7.93
C ALA A 5 -38.76 -23.69 -6.77
N VAL A 6 -39.38 -23.07 -5.76
CA VAL A 6 -40.15 -23.79 -4.74
C VAL A 6 -41.48 -24.21 -5.38
N ILE A 7 -41.75 -25.53 -5.42
CA ILE A 7 -43.03 -26.05 -5.90
C ILE A 7 -44.12 -25.58 -4.91
N PRO A 8 -45.16 -24.84 -5.36
CA PRO A 8 -46.17 -24.27 -4.46
C PRO A 8 -46.94 -25.35 -3.68
N THR A 9 -47.25 -25.08 -2.41
CA THR A 9 -48.11 -25.94 -1.60
C THR A 9 -49.34 -25.17 -1.10
N PRO A 10 -50.57 -25.70 -1.27
CA PRO A 10 -50.89 -26.99 -1.89
C PRO A 10 -50.94 -26.93 -3.44
N THR A 11 -50.46 -27.97 -4.11
CA THR A 11 -50.62 -28.19 -5.57
C THR A 11 -51.56 -29.39 -5.79
N TYR A 12 -52.71 -29.17 -6.42
CA TYR A 12 -53.76 -30.19 -6.61
C TYR A 12 -53.78 -30.82 -8.01
N LYS A 13 -52.94 -30.33 -8.93
CA LYS A 13 -52.87 -30.83 -10.30
C LYS A 13 -51.93 -32.05 -10.35
N PRO A 14 -52.38 -33.22 -10.84
CA PRO A 14 -51.51 -34.36 -11.06
C PRO A 14 -50.44 -34.03 -12.12
N GLY A 15 -49.17 -34.30 -11.83
CA GLY A 15 -48.05 -34.04 -12.74
C GLY A 15 -46.68 -34.33 -12.14
N TYR A 16 -45.63 -34.27 -12.97
CA TYR A 16 -44.23 -34.34 -12.55
C TYR A 16 -43.66 -32.94 -12.49
N TYR A 17 -43.26 -32.50 -11.31
CA TYR A 17 -42.72 -31.17 -11.06
C TYR A 17 -41.27 -31.31 -10.61
N PHE A 18 -40.34 -30.72 -11.37
CA PHE A 18 -38.92 -30.70 -11.03
C PHE A 18 -38.50 -29.25 -10.75
N GLY A 19 -37.96 -29.01 -9.56
CA GLY A 19 -37.33 -27.74 -9.20
C GLY A 19 -35.81 -27.88 -9.29
N PHE A 20 -35.15 -26.89 -9.88
CA PHE A 20 -33.70 -26.78 -9.79
C PHE A 20 -33.34 -26.18 -8.43
N ASN A 21 -32.48 -26.86 -7.68
CA ASN A 21 -31.91 -26.33 -6.44
C ASN A 21 -30.42 -26.08 -6.69
N THR A 22 -30.07 -24.81 -6.84
CA THR A 22 -28.70 -24.38 -7.12
C THR A 22 -27.84 -24.22 -5.86
N THR A 23 -28.42 -24.39 -4.65
CA THR A 23 -27.66 -24.27 -3.39
C THR A 23 -26.51 -25.29 -3.31
N LEU A 24 -26.60 -26.43 -4.00
CA LEU A 24 -25.55 -27.47 -4.07
C LEU A 24 -24.52 -27.25 -5.19
N ALA A 25 -24.73 -26.29 -6.10
CA ALA A 25 -23.94 -26.12 -7.32
C ALA A 25 -22.56 -25.47 -7.06
N SER A 26 -22.44 -24.61 -6.03
CA SER A 26 -21.17 -23.95 -5.68
C SER A 26 -20.51 -24.63 -4.48
N ARG A 27 -19.75 -25.70 -4.72
CA ARG A 27 -18.87 -26.28 -3.68
C ARG A 27 -17.52 -25.58 -3.57
N ALA A 28 -17.10 -24.87 -4.63
CA ALA A 28 -15.86 -24.11 -4.65
C ALA A 28 -15.84 -23.01 -3.58
N LEU A 29 -14.67 -22.81 -2.98
CA LEU A 29 -14.44 -21.70 -2.06
C LEU A 29 -14.52 -20.36 -2.79
N ALA A 30 -14.79 -19.29 -2.05
CA ALA A 30 -14.84 -17.94 -2.62
C ALA A 30 -13.49 -17.57 -3.24
N THR A 31 -13.49 -16.95 -4.41
CA THR A 31 -12.27 -16.41 -5.02
C THR A 31 -11.70 -15.27 -4.16
N ASN A 32 -10.39 -15.23 -3.97
CA ASN A 32 -9.70 -14.22 -3.17
C ASN A 32 -9.14 -13.07 -4.03
N ASP A 33 -10.01 -12.40 -4.79
CA ASP A 33 -9.59 -11.30 -5.66
C ASP A 33 -9.00 -10.13 -4.85
N GLN A 34 -7.74 -9.81 -5.08
CA GLN A 34 -7.08 -8.68 -4.43
C GLN A 34 -7.39 -7.39 -5.20
N LYS A 35 -7.98 -6.41 -4.50
CA LYS A 35 -8.34 -5.10 -5.06
C LYS A 35 -7.58 -4.01 -4.33
N LEU A 36 -6.72 -3.30 -5.04
CA LEU A 36 -5.95 -2.19 -4.50
C LEU A 36 -6.69 -0.87 -4.73
N VAL A 37 -6.80 -0.04 -3.70
CA VAL A 37 -7.13 1.37 -3.84
C VAL A 37 -5.99 2.26 -3.34
N ILE A 38 -5.63 3.25 -4.14
CA ILE A 38 -4.64 4.27 -3.83
C ILE A 38 -5.34 5.55 -3.42
N LEU A 39 -4.98 6.07 -2.24
CA LEU A 39 -5.39 7.39 -1.79
C LEU A 39 -4.25 8.37 -2.08
N ALA A 40 -4.41 9.30 -3.01
CA ALA A 40 -3.30 10.16 -3.41
C ALA A 40 -3.74 11.53 -3.92
N GLN A 41 -2.84 12.50 -3.81
CA GLN A 41 -3.10 13.85 -4.30
C GLN A 41 -3.15 13.93 -5.82
N ARG A 42 -4.17 14.62 -6.32
CA ARG A 42 -4.28 15.03 -7.73
C ARG A 42 -3.77 16.45 -7.91
N THR A 43 -3.43 16.84 -9.13
CA THR A 43 -3.28 18.27 -9.47
C THR A 43 -4.64 18.89 -9.79
N THR A 44 -4.69 20.22 -9.88
CA THR A 44 -5.92 20.98 -10.18
C THR A 44 -6.51 20.69 -11.57
N THR A 45 -5.75 20.06 -12.44
CA THR A 45 -6.18 19.61 -13.76
C THR A 45 -5.81 18.13 -13.91
N PRO A 46 -6.73 17.26 -14.35
CA PRO A 46 -8.11 17.51 -14.81
C PRO A 46 -9.19 17.48 -13.71
N ASP A 47 -10.39 17.93 -14.06
CA ASP A 47 -11.55 18.13 -13.19
C ASP A 47 -12.37 16.84 -13.02
N THR A 48 -11.69 15.77 -12.62
CA THR A 48 -12.32 14.47 -12.33
C THR A 48 -13.03 14.53 -10.99
N ASP A 49 -14.15 13.80 -10.85
CA ASP A 49 -14.96 13.73 -9.63
C ASP A 49 -14.09 13.42 -8.40
N THR A 50 -13.75 14.48 -7.68
CA THR A 50 -12.84 14.44 -6.55
C THR A 50 -13.43 13.57 -5.45
N LEU A 51 -12.60 12.80 -4.76
CA LEU A 51 -13.05 11.89 -3.69
C LEU A 51 -14.00 10.78 -4.17
N THR A 52 -13.89 10.34 -5.42
CA THR A 52 -14.55 9.12 -5.91
C THR A 52 -13.50 8.09 -6.33
N PRO A 53 -13.71 6.79 -6.06
CA PRO A 53 -12.81 5.75 -6.55
C PRO A 53 -13.02 5.54 -8.05
N VAL A 54 -11.95 5.74 -8.83
CA VAL A 54 -11.94 5.50 -10.27
C VAL A 54 -10.98 4.36 -10.58
N ASN A 55 -11.43 3.40 -11.39
CA ASN A 55 -10.56 2.30 -11.85
C ASN A 55 -9.57 2.82 -12.89
N VAL A 56 -8.32 2.38 -12.80
CA VAL A 56 -7.23 2.84 -13.65
C VAL A 56 -6.53 1.63 -14.24
N PHE A 57 -6.37 1.60 -15.56
CA PHE A 57 -5.77 0.47 -16.28
C PHE A 57 -4.43 0.82 -16.94
N SER A 58 -4.07 2.10 -17.02
CA SER A 58 -2.81 2.54 -17.63
C SER A 58 -2.25 3.80 -16.98
N ASP A 59 -0.95 4.01 -17.19
CA ASP A 59 -0.24 5.23 -16.80
C ASP A 59 -0.87 6.49 -17.41
N GLU A 60 -1.17 6.43 -18.72
CA GLU A 60 -1.75 7.55 -19.46
C GLU A 60 -3.16 7.92 -18.98
N GLU A 61 -3.97 6.93 -18.63
CA GLU A 61 -5.29 7.15 -18.02
C GLU A 61 -5.15 7.81 -16.64
N ALA A 62 -4.20 7.37 -15.82
CA ALA A 62 -3.92 8.01 -14.52
C ALA A 62 -3.49 9.48 -14.68
N ALA A 63 -2.61 9.75 -15.66
CA ALA A 63 -2.20 11.10 -16.03
C ALA A 63 -3.39 11.97 -16.47
N SER A 64 -4.28 11.41 -17.29
CA SER A 64 -5.47 12.11 -17.79
C SER A 64 -6.61 12.24 -16.77
N LEU A 65 -6.57 11.56 -15.63
CA LEU A 65 -7.60 11.67 -14.58
C LEU A 65 -7.11 12.47 -13.36
N PHE A 66 -5.85 12.33 -12.98
CA PHE A 66 -5.33 12.97 -11.76
C PHE A 66 -4.29 14.06 -12.05
N GLY A 67 -3.89 14.16 -13.31
CA GLY A 67 -2.93 15.14 -13.82
C GLY A 67 -1.51 14.61 -13.87
N ARG A 68 -0.82 14.97 -14.94
CA ARG A 68 0.56 14.56 -15.21
C ARG A 68 1.51 15.07 -14.12
N GLY A 69 2.35 14.16 -13.64
CA GLY A 69 3.29 14.40 -12.54
C GLY A 69 2.65 14.54 -11.16
N SER A 70 1.33 14.35 -11.01
CA SER A 70 0.69 14.30 -9.70
C SER A 70 1.15 13.09 -8.88
N GLN A 71 1.04 13.19 -7.55
CA GLN A 71 1.29 12.07 -6.65
C GLN A 71 0.47 10.83 -7.05
N ALA A 72 -0.81 11.00 -7.37
CA ALA A 72 -1.69 9.92 -7.82
C ALA A 72 -1.22 9.26 -9.12
N HIS A 73 -0.87 10.04 -10.14
CA HIS A 73 -0.33 9.52 -11.40
C HIS A 73 0.94 8.69 -11.17
N ARG A 74 1.92 9.24 -10.42
CA ARG A 74 3.19 8.54 -10.19
C ARG A 74 3.01 7.25 -9.37
N MET A 75 2.10 7.25 -8.40
CA MET A 75 1.79 6.06 -7.61
C MET A 75 1.05 4.99 -8.42
N ALA A 76 0.09 5.38 -9.27
CA ALA A 76 -0.58 4.46 -10.18
C ALA A 76 0.42 3.83 -11.17
N ARG A 77 1.29 4.65 -11.77
CA ARG A 77 2.40 4.19 -12.63
C ARG A 77 3.30 3.18 -11.93
N ALA A 78 3.70 3.46 -10.70
CA ALA A 78 4.56 2.59 -9.91
C ALA A 78 3.87 1.26 -9.57
N ALA A 79 2.58 1.27 -9.21
CA ALA A 79 1.80 0.06 -8.94
C ALA A 79 1.61 -0.81 -10.21
N ILE A 80 1.22 -0.21 -11.33
CA ILE A 80 1.01 -0.93 -12.61
C ILE A 80 2.33 -1.53 -13.12
N ARG A 81 3.45 -0.81 -12.96
CA ARG A 81 4.77 -1.33 -13.34
C ARG A 81 5.20 -2.52 -12.48
N ALA A 82 4.80 -2.54 -11.21
CA ALA A 82 5.10 -3.64 -10.30
C ALA A 82 4.20 -4.86 -10.56
N ASN A 83 2.94 -4.65 -10.93
CA ASN A 83 1.99 -5.69 -11.29
C ASN A 83 0.99 -5.16 -12.35
N ASP A 84 1.11 -5.66 -13.57
CA ASP A 84 0.32 -5.24 -14.74
C ASP A 84 -1.12 -5.81 -14.75
N THR A 85 -1.36 -6.89 -14.02
CA THR A 85 -2.69 -7.53 -13.89
C THR A 85 -3.52 -6.99 -12.72
N LEU A 86 -3.01 -5.96 -12.03
CA LEU A 86 -3.61 -5.42 -10.82
C LEU A 86 -4.98 -4.78 -11.07
N GLN A 87 -5.97 -5.13 -10.24
CA GLN A 87 -7.22 -4.37 -10.15
C GLN A 87 -6.99 -3.11 -9.31
N LEU A 88 -6.67 -2.00 -9.99
CA LEU A 88 -6.31 -0.74 -9.39
C LEU A 88 -7.45 0.27 -9.44
N ALA A 89 -7.82 0.81 -8.28
CA ALA A 89 -8.61 2.02 -8.15
C ALA A 89 -7.77 3.15 -7.53
N VAL A 90 -8.09 4.39 -7.87
CA VAL A 90 -7.44 5.57 -7.31
C VAL A 90 -8.50 6.56 -6.87
N VAL A 91 -8.34 7.11 -5.66
CA VAL A 91 -9.14 8.22 -5.14
C VAL A 91 -8.27 9.46 -5.16
N GLY A 92 -8.63 10.39 -6.05
CA GLY A 92 -7.97 11.69 -6.15
C GLY A 92 -8.36 12.60 -4.98
N ILE A 93 -7.39 12.98 -4.16
CA ILE A 93 -7.54 13.90 -3.04
C ILE A 93 -7.03 15.28 -3.47
N PRO A 94 -7.76 16.39 -3.22
CA PRO A 94 -7.24 17.71 -3.51
C PRO A 94 -6.15 18.06 -2.49
N ASP A 95 -5.20 18.90 -2.89
CA ASP A 95 -4.25 19.51 -1.96
C ASP A 95 -5.00 20.27 -0.86
N SER A 96 -4.46 20.27 0.36
CA SER A 96 -5.00 21.09 1.46
C SER A 96 -4.95 22.57 1.08
N GLU A 97 -6.01 23.34 1.39
CA GLU A 97 -6.08 24.77 1.10
C GLU A 97 -4.90 25.54 1.74
N ALA A 98 -4.57 25.18 2.99
CA ALA A 98 -3.45 25.72 3.75
C ALA A 98 -2.10 25.02 3.45
N GLY A 99 -2.08 24.07 2.52
CA GLY A 99 -0.89 23.31 2.17
C GLY A 99 0.18 24.19 1.52
N VAL A 100 1.43 23.93 1.89
CA VAL A 100 2.63 24.59 1.33
C VAL A 100 3.38 23.60 0.46
N ALA A 101 3.80 24.02 -0.73
CA ALA A 101 4.61 23.20 -1.62
C ALA A 101 6.08 23.20 -1.17
N ALA A 102 6.69 22.01 -1.14
CA ALA A 102 8.12 21.88 -0.87
C ALA A 102 8.93 22.53 -2.00
N THR A 103 10.05 23.14 -1.63
CA THR A 103 10.99 23.73 -2.59
C THR A 103 12.40 23.21 -2.38
N GLY A 104 13.12 23.03 -3.49
CA GLY A 104 14.53 22.69 -3.54
C GLY A 104 15.23 23.65 -4.49
N THR A 105 16.53 23.85 -4.32
CA THR A 105 17.26 24.81 -5.16
C THR A 105 18.56 24.22 -5.67
N LEU A 106 18.91 24.56 -6.91
CA LEU A 106 20.18 24.22 -7.53
C LEU A 106 20.85 25.51 -7.98
N VAL A 107 22.08 25.72 -7.51
CA VAL A 107 22.93 26.83 -7.95
C VAL A 107 24.12 26.25 -8.70
N LEU A 108 24.23 26.57 -9.98
CA LEU A 108 25.45 26.34 -10.74
C LEU A 108 26.35 27.58 -10.68
N LYS A 109 27.66 27.37 -10.48
CA LYS A 109 28.67 28.44 -10.50
C LYS A 109 29.82 28.09 -11.42
N GLY A 110 30.42 29.12 -12.00
CA GLY A 110 31.58 29.01 -12.90
C GLY A 110 31.22 29.06 -14.38
N SER A 111 32.20 28.73 -15.21
CA SER A 111 32.07 28.62 -16.66
C SER A 111 32.74 27.32 -17.10
N ALA A 112 32.12 26.62 -18.03
CA ALA A 112 32.61 25.33 -18.48
C ALA A 112 33.97 25.49 -19.17
N SER A 113 34.99 24.79 -18.68
CA SER A 113 36.34 24.78 -19.28
C SER A 113 36.56 23.61 -20.25
N GLY A 114 35.53 22.80 -20.47
CA GLY A 114 35.53 21.66 -21.37
C GLY A 114 34.13 21.10 -21.56
N THR A 115 33.98 20.15 -22.48
CA THR A 115 32.69 19.51 -22.75
C THR A 115 32.32 18.51 -21.67
N GLY A 116 31.04 18.37 -21.37
CA GLY A 116 30.53 17.35 -20.46
C GLY A 116 29.01 17.39 -20.37
N GLN A 117 28.47 16.95 -19.24
CA GLN A 117 27.04 16.96 -18.97
C GLN A 117 26.75 17.38 -17.53
N VAL A 118 25.62 18.05 -17.35
CA VAL A 118 24.96 18.25 -16.06
C VAL A 118 23.77 17.30 -16.02
N ARG A 119 23.72 16.41 -15.03
CA ARG A 119 22.63 15.46 -14.82
C ARG A 119 21.93 15.77 -13.51
N LEU A 120 20.62 15.96 -13.56
CA LEU A 120 19.75 16.11 -12.41
C LEU A 120 18.86 14.87 -12.30
N GLY A 121 19.03 14.10 -11.25
CA GLY A 121 18.11 13.02 -10.89
C GLY A 121 16.95 13.58 -10.05
N VAL A 122 15.71 13.26 -10.42
CA VAL A 122 14.49 13.58 -9.66
C VAL A 122 13.67 12.30 -9.52
N CYS A 123 13.54 11.78 -8.30
CA CYS A 123 12.81 10.55 -7.98
C CYS A 123 13.11 9.36 -8.92
N GLY A 124 14.39 9.12 -9.20
CA GLY A 124 14.86 8.01 -10.05
C GLY A 124 14.91 8.32 -11.55
N GLU A 125 14.31 9.41 -12.02
CA GLU A 125 14.42 9.85 -13.42
C GLU A 125 15.57 10.85 -13.59
N THR A 126 16.37 10.70 -14.65
CA THR A 126 17.54 11.57 -14.90
C THR A 126 17.27 12.52 -16.06
N VAL A 127 17.36 13.82 -15.79
CA VAL A 127 17.35 14.89 -16.79
C VAL A 127 18.78 15.31 -17.05
N ALA A 128 19.25 15.19 -18.30
CA ALA A 128 20.62 15.51 -18.66
C ALA A 128 20.67 16.61 -19.73
N ILE A 129 21.55 17.58 -19.54
CA ILE A 129 21.88 18.60 -20.55
C ILE A 129 23.36 18.49 -20.93
N ALA A 130 23.64 18.71 -22.22
CA ALA A 130 25.00 18.82 -22.71
C ALA A 130 25.60 20.17 -22.30
N VAL A 131 26.90 20.16 -22.00
CA VAL A 131 27.69 21.34 -21.67
C VAL A 131 28.80 21.47 -22.70
N ALA A 132 28.88 22.63 -23.36
CA ALA A 132 29.96 23.01 -24.26
C ALA A 132 31.00 23.88 -23.53
N SER A 133 32.23 23.90 -24.04
CA SER A 133 33.26 24.81 -23.51
C SER A 133 32.84 26.26 -23.70
N GLY A 134 32.95 27.07 -22.65
CA GLY A 134 32.51 28.47 -22.63
C GLY A 134 31.08 28.69 -22.18
N ASP A 135 30.28 27.62 -21.97
CA ASP A 135 28.93 27.77 -21.44
C ASP A 135 28.96 28.36 -20.03
N SER A 136 28.12 29.38 -19.81
CA SER A 136 27.93 29.98 -18.50
C SER A 136 26.96 29.14 -17.67
N ALA A 137 27.18 29.11 -16.35
CA ALA A 137 26.25 28.46 -15.42
C ALA A 137 24.80 28.96 -15.55
N GLY A 138 24.60 30.24 -15.90
CA GLY A 138 23.27 30.82 -16.12
C GLY A 138 22.53 30.21 -17.32
N ALA A 139 23.23 30.06 -18.46
CA ALA A 139 22.65 29.45 -19.66
C ALA A 139 22.28 27.97 -19.41
N LEU A 140 23.16 27.23 -18.73
CA LEU A 140 22.92 25.83 -18.38
C LEU A 140 21.70 25.67 -17.45
N MET A 141 21.51 26.57 -16.47
CA MET A 141 20.33 26.53 -15.60
C MET A 141 19.03 26.79 -16.38
N VAL A 142 19.04 27.70 -17.38
CA VAL A 142 17.86 27.94 -18.24
C VAL A 142 17.53 26.69 -19.06
N SER A 143 18.52 26.08 -19.72
CA SER A 143 18.31 24.84 -20.46
C SER A 143 17.83 23.69 -19.58
N LEU A 144 18.31 23.61 -18.33
CA LEU A 144 17.84 22.61 -17.38
C LEU A 144 16.38 22.84 -16.96
N VAL A 145 15.96 24.10 -16.75
CA VAL A 145 14.56 24.45 -16.47
C VAL A 145 13.64 24.01 -17.61
N GLU A 146 14.03 24.28 -18.87
CA GLU A 146 13.27 23.86 -20.05
C GLU A 146 13.17 22.33 -20.15
N ALA A 147 14.28 21.62 -19.94
CA ALA A 147 14.31 20.17 -19.99
C ALA A 147 13.43 19.54 -18.89
N ILE A 148 13.44 20.08 -17.67
CA ILE A 148 12.60 19.60 -16.57
C ILE A 148 11.11 19.84 -16.88
N ASN A 149 10.75 21.03 -17.35
CA ASN A 149 9.35 21.37 -17.59
C ASN A 149 8.76 20.66 -18.83
N THR A 150 9.61 20.14 -19.73
CA THR A 150 9.19 19.28 -20.84
C THR A 150 8.80 17.87 -20.37
N LEU A 151 9.39 17.39 -19.26
CA LEU A 151 9.06 16.11 -18.64
C LEU A 151 7.93 16.30 -17.63
N ASP A 152 6.70 16.35 -18.14
CA ASP A 152 5.50 16.58 -17.32
C ASP A 152 5.17 15.47 -16.31
N ALA A 153 5.77 14.28 -16.46
CA ALA A 153 5.66 13.18 -15.51
C ALA A 153 6.42 13.40 -14.18
N LEU A 154 7.35 14.35 -14.14
CA LEU A 154 8.13 14.66 -12.94
C LEU A 154 7.24 15.31 -11.85
N PRO A 155 7.50 15.04 -10.55
CA PRO A 155 6.71 15.58 -9.44
C PRO A 155 7.00 17.05 -9.13
N VAL A 156 7.86 17.70 -9.92
CA VAL A 156 8.32 19.07 -9.72
C VAL A 156 8.13 19.91 -10.97
N THR A 157 7.99 21.21 -10.78
CA THR A 157 8.18 22.24 -11.80
C THR A 157 9.47 23.01 -11.49
N ALA A 158 10.15 23.49 -12.53
CA ALA A 158 11.38 24.26 -12.38
C ALA A 158 11.16 25.71 -12.82
N ALA A 159 11.75 26.66 -12.10
CA ALA A 159 11.77 28.07 -12.46
C ALA A 159 13.09 28.73 -12.06
N MET A 160 13.48 29.77 -12.78
CA MET A 160 14.60 30.61 -12.39
C MET A 160 14.15 31.65 -11.36
N ALA A 161 14.90 31.77 -10.26
CA ALA A 161 14.69 32.81 -9.26
C ALA A 161 16.00 33.50 -8.89
N ASP A 162 15.89 34.69 -8.30
CA ASP A 162 17.01 35.34 -7.63
C ASP A 162 17.31 34.63 -6.30
N ILE A 163 18.58 34.48 -5.96
CA ILE A 163 18.98 33.99 -4.64
C ILE A 163 18.58 35.06 -3.62
N PRO A 164 17.85 34.73 -2.54
CA PRO A 164 17.51 35.70 -1.52
C PRO A 164 18.78 36.39 -0.97
N PRO A 165 18.79 37.71 -0.80
CA PRO A 165 19.94 38.38 -0.21
C PRO A 165 20.15 37.86 1.22
N PRO A 166 21.40 37.78 1.71
CA PRO A 166 21.62 37.56 3.13
C PRO A 166 20.86 38.63 3.91
N SER A 167 20.34 38.28 5.09
CA SER A 167 19.40 39.04 5.95
C SER A 167 19.82 40.47 6.33
N SER A 168 20.95 40.95 5.82
CA SER A 168 21.54 42.29 5.96
C SER A 168 21.28 43.24 4.77
N GLY A 169 20.29 42.99 3.92
CA GLY A 169 19.79 43.98 2.94
C GLY A 169 20.72 44.26 1.75
N GLY A 170 21.33 43.22 1.17
CA GLY A 170 22.19 43.31 -0.03
C GLY A 170 21.47 43.05 -1.35
N LYS A 171 22.20 43.21 -2.48
CA LYS A 171 21.76 42.72 -3.80
C LYS A 171 21.82 41.19 -3.83
N SER A 172 20.93 40.55 -4.59
CA SER A 172 20.95 39.09 -4.78
C SER A 172 22.31 38.62 -5.31
N PRO A 173 22.93 37.58 -4.72
CA PRO A 173 24.25 37.09 -5.11
C PRO A 173 24.26 36.31 -6.44
N GLY A 174 23.11 36.13 -7.08
CA GLY A 174 23.00 35.45 -8.38
C GLY A 174 21.64 34.82 -8.63
N LYS A 175 21.54 34.05 -9.72
CA LYS A 175 20.35 33.27 -10.06
C LYS A 175 20.47 31.84 -9.51
N GLN A 176 19.33 31.24 -9.20
CA GLN A 176 19.19 29.83 -8.84
C GLN A 176 18.04 29.20 -9.60
N LEU A 177 18.17 27.89 -9.86
CA LEU A 177 17.05 27.06 -10.30
C LEU A 177 16.29 26.63 -9.06
N VAL A 178 14.99 26.92 -9.01
CA VAL A 178 14.08 26.51 -7.94
C VAL A 178 13.19 25.40 -8.47
N LEU A 179 13.23 24.26 -7.80
CA LEU A 179 12.31 23.15 -7.97
C LEU A 179 11.16 23.31 -6.99
N THR A 180 9.92 23.28 -7.47
CA THR A 180 8.72 23.36 -6.65
C THR A 180 7.90 22.09 -6.83
N ALA A 181 7.51 21.44 -5.75
CA ALA A 181 6.66 20.25 -5.82
C ALA A 181 5.29 20.59 -6.46
N ARG A 182 4.79 19.72 -7.34
CA ARG A 182 3.48 19.89 -7.98
C ARG A 182 2.33 19.79 -7.00
N ASN A 183 2.46 18.93 -6.00
CA ASN A 183 1.51 18.79 -4.90
C ASN A 183 2.06 19.46 -3.63
N LYS A 184 1.19 20.17 -2.94
CA LYS A 184 1.45 20.76 -1.61
C LYS A 184 1.48 19.67 -0.53
N GLY A 185 2.11 19.95 0.61
CA GLY A 185 2.18 19.01 1.73
C GLY A 185 3.60 18.53 2.02
N ALA A 186 3.72 17.77 3.11
CA ALA A 186 4.99 17.19 3.54
C ALA A 186 5.48 16.09 2.59
N CYS A 187 4.60 15.54 1.75
CA CYS A 187 4.95 14.61 0.67
C CYS A 187 6.05 15.16 -0.27
N GLY A 188 6.05 16.46 -0.54
CA GLY A 188 7.04 17.11 -1.41
C GLY A 188 8.46 17.09 -0.83
N ASN A 189 8.62 16.97 0.50
CA ASN A 189 9.93 16.89 1.16
C ASN A 189 10.65 15.56 0.89
N GLN A 190 9.91 14.54 0.45
CA GLN A 190 10.42 13.20 0.20
C GLN A 190 10.94 13.01 -1.23
N ILE A 191 10.81 14.04 -2.08
CA ILE A 191 11.28 14.02 -3.46
C ILE A 191 12.81 14.01 -3.45
N GLY A 192 13.40 12.85 -3.78
CA GLY A 192 14.84 12.70 -3.91
C GLY A 192 15.37 13.48 -5.10
N VAL A 193 16.35 14.36 -4.87
CA VAL A 193 17.03 15.12 -5.92
C VAL A 193 18.54 14.87 -5.82
N THR A 194 19.18 14.58 -6.94
CA THR A 194 20.64 14.41 -7.03
C THR A 194 21.20 15.16 -8.21
N VAL A 195 22.44 15.65 -8.10
CA VAL A 195 23.14 16.31 -9.21
C VAL A 195 24.48 15.63 -9.45
N THR A 196 24.78 15.36 -10.71
CA THR A 196 26.09 14.84 -11.13
C THR A 196 26.63 15.70 -12.25
N LEU A 197 27.88 16.14 -12.11
CA LEU A 197 28.58 16.97 -13.07
C LEU A 197 29.76 16.19 -13.65
N SER A 198 29.90 16.24 -14.96
CA SER A 198 31.08 15.71 -15.67
C SER A 198 31.89 16.82 -16.38
N ALA A 199 31.29 17.99 -16.60
CA ALA A 199 31.97 19.12 -17.22
C ALA A 199 32.91 19.83 -16.22
N PRO A 200 34.19 20.05 -16.57
CA PRO A 200 35.12 20.78 -15.71
C PRO A 200 34.78 22.28 -15.69
N GLY A 201 35.11 22.95 -14.59
CA GLY A 201 34.90 24.40 -14.42
C GLY A 201 33.51 24.82 -13.90
N ILE A 202 32.56 23.87 -13.80
CA ILE A 202 31.25 24.09 -13.19
C ILE A 202 31.20 23.42 -11.81
N THR A 203 30.62 24.12 -10.84
CA THR A 203 30.30 23.57 -9.52
C THR A 203 28.81 23.67 -9.27
N ALA A 204 28.23 22.68 -8.60
CA ALA A 204 26.82 22.65 -8.23
C ALA A 204 26.67 22.68 -6.71
N ALA A 205 25.77 23.54 -6.24
CA ALA A 205 25.26 23.52 -4.88
C ALA A 205 23.77 23.14 -4.94
N LEU A 206 23.45 21.90 -4.56
CA LEU A 206 22.08 21.39 -4.49
C LEU A 206 21.57 21.48 -3.06
N THR A 207 20.38 22.04 -2.92
CA THR A 207 19.59 22.08 -1.70
C THR A 207 18.41 21.13 -1.89
N PRO A 208 18.30 20.06 -1.08
CA PRO A 208 17.21 19.09 -1.22
C PRO A 208 15.84 19.73 -0.90
N MET A 209 14.78 19.12 -1.43
CA MET A 209 13.39 19.56 -1.27
C MET A 209 13.00 19.64 0.21
N ARG A 210 12.46 20.78 0.65
CA ARG A 210 12.02 21.01 2.04
C ARG A 210 10.95 22.10 2.14
N GLY A 211 10.34 22.22 3.32
CA GLY A 211 9.36 23.28 3.62
C GLY A 211 7.94 22.99 3.15
N GLY A 212 7.66 21.79 2.63
CA GLY A 212 6.30 21.34 2.38
C GLY A 212 5.59 21.00 3.68
N GLU A 213 4.38 21.52 3.87
CA GLU A 213 3.57 21.33 5.08
C GLU A 213 2.08 21.25 4.73
N GLY A 214 1.29 20.66 5.63
CA GLY A 214 -0.16 20.56 5.48
C GLY A 214 -0.59 19.47 4.49
N ASP A 215 -0.29 18.20 4.80
CA ASP A 215 -0.86 17.06 4.07
C ASP A 215 -2.40 17.08 4.15
N PRO A 216 -3.10 16.60 3.11
CA PRO A 216 -4.56 16.56 3.12
C PRO A 216 -5.11 15.51 4.10
N ALA A 217 -6.34 15.75 4.57
CA ALA A 217 -7.05 14.82 5.43
C ALA A 217 -7.55 13.60 4.63
N LEU A 218 -7.50 12.42 5.26
CA LEU A 218 -7.93 11.16 4.62
C LEU A 218 -9.41 10.86 4.78
N ASP A 219 -10.12 11.49 5.72
CA ASP A 219 -11.46 11.11 6.16
C ASP A 219 -12.48 11.07 5.01
N ALA A 220 -12.49 12.09 4.15
CA ALA A 220 -13.43 12.17 3.04
C ALA A 220 -13.14 11.09 1.97
N ALA A 221 -11.87 10.82 1.69
CA ALA A 221 -11.46 9.78 0.74
C ALA A 221 -11.80 8.39 1.27
N LEU A 222 -11.55 8.15 2.56
CA LEU A 222 -11.89 6.91 3.26
C LEU A 222 -13.40 6.68 3.34
N ALA A 223 -14.20 7.76 3.51
CA ALA A 223 -15.66 7.66 3.47
C ALA A 223 -16.17 7.20 2.10
N ALA A 224 -15.58 7.69 1.01
CA ALA A 224 -15.97 7.33 -0.34
C ALA A 224 -15.74 5.84 -0.67
N ILE A 225 -14.71 5.23 -0.09
CA ILE A 225 -14.37 3.82 -0.35
C ILE A 225 -14.94 2.83 0.69
N PHE A 226 -15.69 3.33 1.68
CA PHE A 226 -16.16 2.51 2.80
C PHE A 226 -16.99 1.29 2.38
N SER A 227 -17.78 1.42 1.31
CA SER A 227 -18.63 0.36 0.74
C SER A 227 -18.07 -0.27 -0.54
N ALA A 228 -16.92 0.20 -1.04
CA ALA A 228 -16.39 -0.20 -2.34
C ALA A 228 -15.75 -1.60 -2.37
N GLY A 229 -15.41 -2.16 -1.20
CA GLY A 229 -14.96 -3.56 -1.08
C GLY A 229 -13.53 -3.82 -1.54
N HIS A 230 -12.63 -2.84 -1.36
CA HIS A 230 -11.18 -3.02 -1.59
C HIS A 230 -10.54 -3.86 -0.48
N THR A 231 -9.57 -4.70 -0.83
CA THR A 231 -8.84 -5.56 0.12
C THR A 231 -7.53 -4.93 0.58
N LEU A 232 -6.96 -4.02 -0.23
CA LEU A 232 -5.75 -3.28 0.07
C LEU A 232 -6.02 -1.79 -0.08
N VAL A 233 -5.67 -1.02 0.95
CA VAL A 233 -5.80 0.45 0.94
C VAL A 233 -4.43 1.05 1.17
N MET A 234 -3.94 1.80 0.19
CA MET A 234 -2.61 2.38 0.26
C MET A 234 -2.68 3.89 0.51
N SER A 235 -1.84 4.35 1.44
CA SER A 235 -1.69 5.78 1.76
C SER A 235 -0.22 6.22 1.64
N PRO A 236 0.06 7.39 1.06
CA PRO A 236 1.40 7.94 0.93
C PRO A 236 1.87 8.67 2.20
N TYR A 237 0.97 8.91 3.16
CA TYR A 237 1.25 9.76 4.31
C TYR A 237 1.77 8.95 5.50
N ALA A 238 3.06 9.06 5.75
CA ALA A 238 3.74 8.46 6.90
C ALA A 238 3.75 9.40 8.12
N SER A 239 2.60 9.98 8.47
CA SER A 239 2.44 10.81 9.67
C SER A 239 1.56 10.10 10.70
N LYS A 240 1.82 10.31 11.99
CA LYS A 240 1.05 9.66 13.07
C LYS A 240 -0.46 9.83 12.88
N THR A 241 -0.90 11.06 12.61
CA THR A 241 -2.31 11.38 12.36
C THR A 241 -2.89 10.54 11.21
N ALA A 242 -2.26 10.56 10.04
CA ALA A 242 -2.75 9.83 8.87
C ALA A 242 -2.80 8.31 9.11
N LEU A 243 -1.76 7.76 9.74
CA LEU A 243 -1.68 6.33 10.06
C LEU A 243 -2.76 5.91 11.07
N THR A 244 -3.00 6.72 12.10
CA THR A 244 -4.08 6.44 13.09
C THR A 244 -5.47 6.56 12.47
N THR A 245 -5.71 7.52 11.58
CA THR A 245 -6.97 7.66 10.85
C THR A 245 -7.21 6.44 9.94
N LEU A 246 -6.18 6.02 9.19
CA LEU A 246 -6.26 4.84 8.34
C LEU A 246 -6.49 3.57 9.17
N ALA A 247 -5.77 3.37 10.28
CA ALA A 247 -5.94 2.22 11.16
C ALA A 247 -7.36 2.13 11.73
N ALA A 248 -7.90 3.24 12.25
CA ALA A 248 -9.26 3.28 12.77
C ALA A 248 -10.32 2.95 11.71
N TRP A 249 -10.11 3.43 10.48
CA TRP A 249 -10.99 3.09 9.36
C TRP A 249 -10.90 1.61 8.98
N LEU A 250 -9.69 1.04 8.95
CA LEU A 250 -9.44 -0.38 8.64
C LEU A 250 -10.12 -1.30 9.65
N ASP A 251 -10.08 -0.97 10.94
CA ASP A 251 -10.76 -1.72 12.00
C ASP A 251 -12.28 -1.64 11.85
N LYS A 252 -12.81 -0.48 11.44
CA LYS A 252 -14.25 -0.29 11.22
C LYS A 252 -14.77 -1.11 10.03
N VAL A 253 -14.11 -0.99 8.87
CA VAL A 253 -14.54 -1.71 7.64
C VAL A 253 -14.34 -3.22 7.77
N SER A 254 -13.29 -3.63 8.49
CA SER A 254 -13.00 -5.03 8.76
C SER A 254 -13.73 -5.56 9.99
N GLY A 255 -14.52 -4.74 10.67
CA GLY A 255 -15.23 -5.12 11.88
C GLY A 255 -16.28 -6.21 11.65
N PRO A 256 -16.85 -6.77 12.73
CA PRO A 256 -17.83 -7.86 12.66
C PRO A 256 -19.15 -7.46 11.98
N LEU A 257 -19.44 -6.16 11.90
CA LEU A 257 -20.66 -5.64 11.25
C LEU A 257 -20.47 -5.46 9.74
N GLU A 258 -19.37 -4.82 9.33
CA GLU A 258 -19.12 -4.48 7.93
C GLU A 258 -18.50 -5.65 7.14
N GLN A 259 -17.67 -6.46 7.81
CA GLN A 259 -17.12 -7.72 7.31
C GLN A 259 -16.36 -7.61 5.98
N ARG A 260 -15.76 -6.46 5.70
CA ARG A 260 -14.94 -6.20 4.52
C ARG A 260 -13.48 -6.11 4.95
N GLY A 261 -12.82 -7.26 5.02
CA GLY A 261 -11.43 -7.35 5.44
C GLY A 261 -10.51 -6.54 4.52
N ALA A 262 -9.80 -5.58 5.09
CA ALA A 262 -8.84 -4.75 4.39
C ALA A 262 -7.53 -4.63 5.18
N LEU A 263 -6.43 -4.42 4.45
CA LEU A 263 -5.09 -4.14 4.97
C LEU A 263 -4.59 -2.79 4.42
N GLY A 264 -4.08 -1.96 5.32
CA GLY A 264 -3.42 -0.69 5.01
C GLY A 264 -1.95 -0.89 4.64
N VAL A 265 -1.49 -0.21 3.60
CA VAL A 265 -0.08 -0.25 3.16
C VAL A 265 0.49 1.16 3.09
N VAL A 266 1.67 1.36 3.66
CA VAL A 266 2.42 2.63 3.65
C VAL A 266 3.91 2.36 3.41
N GLY A 267 4.63 3.36 2.90
CA GLY A 267 6.07 3.31 2.65
C GLY A 267 6.85 4.27 3.56
N TRP A 268 8.12 3.96 3.78
CA TRP A 268 9.03 4.78 4.58
C TRP A 268 10.45 4.69 4.00
N ASN A 269 10.97 5.80 3.47
CA ASN A 269 12.33 5.90 2.95
C ASN A 269 13.34 6.53 3.95
N GLY A 270 12.88 6.84 5.16
CA GLY A 270 13.66 7.51 6.19
C GLY A 270 14.53 6.58 7.03
N THR A 271 14.91 7.06 8.22
CA THR A 271 15.76 6.31 9.16
C THR A 271 15.00 5.18 9.86
N LEU A 272 15.73 4.15 10.31
CA LEU A 272 15.20 3.06 11.13
C LEU A 272 14.50 3.58 12.39
N SER A 273 15.12 4.54 13.08
CA SER A 273 14.60 5.12 14.32
C SER A 273 13.28 5.86 14.11
N GLY A 274 13.15 6.64 13.03
CA GLY A 274 11.92 7.35 12.70
C GLY A 274 10.78 6.39 12.32
N GLY A 275 11.09 5.39 11.50
CA GLY A 275 10.11 4.38 11.09
C GLY A 275 9.61 3.54 12.27
N SER A 276 10.53 3.04 13.10
CA SER A 276 10.20 2.23 14.29
C SER A 276 9.39 3.00 15.33
N ALA A 277 9.66 4.30 15.49
CA ALA A 277 8.87 5.16 16.35
C ALA A 277 7.43 5.30 15.83
N LEU A 278 7.24 5.54 14.53
CA LEU A 278 5.91 5.65 13.92
C LEU A 278 5.11 4.35 14.02
N THR A 279 5.72 3.20 13.70
CA THR A 279 5.05 1.89 13.75
C THR A 279 4.66 1.51 15.17
N THR A 280 5.55 1.73 16.14
CA THR A 280 5.27 1.45 17.56
C THR A 280 4.21 2.39 18.14
N ASP A 281 4.17 3.65 17.70
CA ASP A 281 3.18 4.63 18.14
C ASP A 281 1.78 4.31 17.62
N VAL A 282 1.66 3.79 16.39
CA VAL A 282 0.38 3.45 15.77
C VAL A 282 -0.11 2.08 16.22
N ASN A 283 0.79 1.08 16.27
CA ASN A 283 0.54 -0.26 16.79
C ASN A 283 -0.74 -0.92 16.25
N ALA A 284 -0.94 -0.91 14.93
CA ALA A 284 -2.16 -1.37 14.27
C ALA A 284 -1.96 -2.71 13.55
N ALA A 285 -2.83 -3.68 13.84
CA ALA A 285 -2.73 -5.03 13.29
C ALA A 285 -2.99 -5.07 11.77
N ARG A 286 -3.88 -4.20 11.28
CA ARG A 286 -4.26 -4.14 9.86
C ARG A 286 -3.42 -3.17 9.03
N LEU A 287 -2.27 -2.72 9.51
CA LEU A 287 -1.41 -1.76 8.83
C LEU A 287 0.00 -2.34 8.67
N THR A 288 0.58 -2.26 7.47
CA THR A 288 1.98 -2.60 7.21
C THR A 288 2.74 -1.41 6.63
N MET A 289 4.00 -1.27 7.04
CA MET A 289 4.88 -0.18 6.59
C MET A 289 6.18 -0.75 6.03
N GLY A 290 6.38 -0.58 4.72
CA GLY A 290 7.60 -0.96 4.02
C GLY A 290 8.71 0.06 4.22
N TRP A 291 9.91 -0.39 4.60
CA TRP A 291 11.06 0.45 4.90
C TRP A 291 12.21 0.19 3.95
N TYR A 292 12.64 1.25 3.27
CA TYR A 292 13.76 1.20 2.35
C TYR A 292 14.59 2.50 2.41
N PRO A 293 15.60 2.54 3.28
CA PRO A 293 16.32 3.77 3.61
C PRO A 293 17.11 4.31 2.42
N GLY A 294 17.05 5.63 2.21
CA GLY A 294 17.84 6.32 1.19
C GLY A 294 17.34 6.19 -0.24
N SER A 295 16.18 5.56 -0.44
CA SER A 295 15.45 5.53 -1.71
C SER A 295 15.18 6.94 -2.23
N MET A 296 15.41 7.16 -3.54
CA MET A 296 15.02 8.39 -4.22
C MET A 296 13.52 8.45 -4.47
N LEU A 297 12.84 7.31 -4.44
CA LEU A 297 11.38 7.24 -4.53
C LEU A 297 10.75 7.77 -3.22
N PRO A 298 9.73 8.64 -3.33
CA PRO A 298 8.91 9.07 -2.20
C PRO A 298 8.16 7.91 -1.57
N ASN A 299 7.69 8.09 -0.34
CA ASN A 299 6.98 7.06 0.43
C ASN A 299 5.76 6.51 -0.31
N GLY A 300 5.04 7.35 -1.04
CA GLY A 300 3.87 6.94 -1.83
C GLY A 300 4.20 5.97 -2.96
N GLU A 301 5.29 6.19 -3.70
CA GLU A 301 5.71 5.30 -4.79
C GLU A 301 6.21 3.96 -4.24
N LEU A 302 6.98 3.99 -3.15
CA LEU A 302 7.39 2.76 -2.45
C LEU A 302 6.19 1.97 -1.93
N ALA A 303 5.21 2.66 -1.33
CA ALA A 303 3.98 2.04 -0.85
C ALA A 303 3.17 1.41 -1.99
N ALA A 304 3.11 2.07 -3.14
CA ALA A 304 2.41 1.59 -4.33
C ALA A 304 3.02 0.29 -4.87
N ILE A 305 4.35 0.24 -4.99
CA ILE A 305 5.08 -0.97 -5.42
C ILE A 305 4.84 -2.11 -4.42
N TYR A 306 4.99 -1.82 -3.12
CA TYR A 306 4.78 -2.83 -2.08
C TYR A 306 3.35 -3.37 -2.07
N ALA A 307 2.35 -2.49 -2.15
CA ALA A 307 0.94 -2.87 -2.19
C ALA A 307 0.59 -3.71 -3.43
N ALA A 308 1.14 -3.36 -4.60
CA ALA A 308 0.94 -4.11 -5.83
C ALA A 308 1.51 -5.54 -5.76
N ILE A 309 2.65 -5.73 -5.08
CA ILE A 309 3.25 -7.05 -4.85
C ILE A 309 2.48 -7.86 -3.82
N ILE A 310 1.98 -7.23 -2.74
CA ILE A 310 1.04 -7.91 -1.82
C ILE A 310 -0.21 -8.39 -2.57
N ALA A 311 -0.74 -7.56 -3.47
CA ALA A 311 -1.91 -7.87 -4.27
C ALA A 311 -1.68 -9.01 -5.28
N SER A 312 -0.44 -9.19 -5.74
CA SER A 312 -0.08 -10.25 -6.69
C SER A 312 -0.17 -11.66 -6.09
N GLU A 313 -0.09 -11.77 -4.76
CA GLU A 313 -0.21 -13.04 -4.07
C GLU A 313 -1.66 -13.28 -3.66
N SER A 314 -2.34 -14.15 -4.42
CA SER A 314 -3.73 -14.52 -4.17
C SER A 314 -3.90 -15.46 -2.98
N ASP A 315 -2.87 -16.21 -2.61
CA ASP A 315 -2.91 -17.07 -1.43
C ASP A 315 -2.69 -16.23 -0.16
N PRO A 316 -3.67 -16.12 0.74
CA PRO A 316 -3.55 -15.31 1.93
C PRO A 316 -2.51 -15.85 2.94
N ALA A 317 -2.23 -17.15 2.95
CA ALA A 317 -1.34 -17.81 3.91
C ALA A 317 0.12 -17.82 3.44
N ARG A 318 0.37 -17.63 2.14
CA ARG A 318 1.70 -17.72 1.56
C ARG A 318 2.61 -16.56 2.01
N PRO A 319 3.83 -16.85 2.51
CA PRO A 319 4.78 -15.81 2.91
C PRO A 319 5.21 -14.94 1.73
N LEU A 320 5.34 -13.65 2.00
CA LEU A 320 5.76 -12.65 1.01
C LEU A 320 7.28 -12.40 1.03
N ASN A 321 8.03 -13.24 1.74
CA ASN A 321 9.49 -13.15 1.84
C ASN A 321 10.10 -13.31 0.44
N THR A 322 11.20 -12.59 0.18
CA THR A 322 11.99 -12.63 -1.06
C THR A 322 11.26 -12.20 -2.34
N LEU A 323 10.00 -11.76 -2.25
CA LEU A 323 9.31 -11.21 -3.41
C LEU A 323 10.00 -9.91 -3.84
N ALA A 324 10.36 -9.86 -5.12
CA ALA A 324 10.97 -8.69 -5.73
C ALA A 324 9.98 -7.52 -5.75
N LEU A 325 10.52 -6.30 -5.71
CA LEU A 325 9.80 -5.04 -5.81
C LEU A 325 10.21 -4.34 -7.12
N PRO A 326 9.61 -4.70 -8.27
CA PRO A 326 9.98 -4.13 -9.56
C PRO A 326 9.69 -2.63 -9.58
N GLY A 327 10.68 -1.85 -10.02
CA GLY A 327 10.57 -0.39 -10.07
C GLY A 327 11.12 0.35 -8.85
N ALA A 328 11.49 -0.36 -7.76
CA ALA A 328 12.28 0.23 -6.69
C ALA A 328 13.70 0.56 -7.17
N ASP A 329 14.24 1.70 -6.75
CA ASP A 329 15.60 2.12 -7.08
C ASP A 329 16.64 1.35 -6.27
N ILE A 330 17.84 1.15 -6.83
CA ILE A 330 18.96 0.57 -6.07
C ILE A 330 19.66 1.68 -5.32
N THR A 331 19.55 1.67 -3.99
CA THR A 331 20.18 2.66 -3.14
C THR A 331 21.69 2.42 -3.06
N PRO A 332 22.49 3.44 -2.72
CA PRO A 332 23.91 3.27 -2.43
C PRO A 332 24.16 2.20 -1.35
N GLN A 333 25.24 1.43 -1.49
CA GLN A 333 25.53 0.30 -0.61
C GLN A 333 25.67 0.67 0.87
N ASP A 334 26.08 1.90 1.19
CA ASP A 334 26.17 2.40 2.58
C ASP A 334 24.80 2.59 3.25
N LYS A 335 23.72 2.53 2.48
CA LYS A 335 22.34 2.61 2.97
C LYS A 335 21.69 1.25 3.15
N TRP A 336 22.32 0.16 2.71
CA TRP A 336 21.69 -1.16 2.77
C TRP A 336 21.60 -1.62 4.23
N PRO A 337 20.39 -1.95 4.72
CA PRO A 337 20.20 -2.30 6.12
C PRO A 337 20.92 -3.61 6.43
N GLY A 338 21.80 -3.58 7.42
CA GLY A 338 22.50 -4.77 7.91
C GLY A 338 21.56 -5.72 8.67
N ARG A 339 21.98 -6.96 8.89
CA ARG A 339 21.15 -7.97 9.59
C ARG A 339 20.59 -7.48 10.93
N SER A 340 21.40 -6.83 11.76
CA SER A 340 20.96 -6.30 13.06
C SER A 340 19.91 -5.20 12.92
N GLU A 341 20.00 -4.37 11.88
CA GLU A 341 19.02 -3.32 11.60
C GLU A 341 17.70 -3.91 11.09
N GLN A 342 17.77 -4.93 10.24
CA GLN A 342 16.59 -5.65 9.75
C GLN A 342 15.85 -6.35 10.91
N GLU A 343 16.57 -7.06 11.79
CA GLU A 343 15.96 -7.69 12.97
C GLU A 343 15.33 -6.65 13.91
N ASN A 344 15.97 -5.49 14.06
CA ASN A 344 15.42 -4.39 14.86
C ASN A 344 14.16 -3.78 14.22
N ALA A 345 14.14 -3.61 12.90
CA ALA A 345 12.96 -3.14 12.16
C ALA A 345 11.78 -4.11 12.37
N LEU A 346 12.01 -5.41 12.16
CA LEU A 346 11.00 -6.45 12.32
C LEU A 346 10.47 -6.52 13.76
N ALA A 347 11.34 -6.40 14.76
CA ALA A 347 10.94 -6.38 16.16
C ALA A 347 10.04 -5.17 16.51
N ASN A 348 10.11 -4.09 15.74
CA ASN A 348 9.33 -2.87 15.92
C ASN A 348 8.22 -2.69 14.86
N GLY A 349 7.81 -3.76 14.17
CA GLY A 349 6.66 -3.73 13.25
C GLY A 349 6.91 -2.94 11.96
N LEU A 350 8.17 -2.80 11.57
CA LEU A 350 8.62 -2.15 10.34
C LEU A 350 9.14 -3.23 9.36
N THR A 351 8.61 -3.28 8.14
CA THR A 351 8.97 -4.29 7.14
C THR A 351 10.21 -3.84 6.36
N PRO A 352 11.41 -4.43 6.55
CA PRO A 352 12.59 -4.02 5.81
C PRO A 352 12.58 -4.57 4.38
N PHE A 353 13.07 -3.76 3.45
CA PHE A 353 13.45 -4.19 2.10
C PHE A 353 14.96 -4.30 2.00
N GLU A 354 15.45 -5.26 1.22
CA GLU A 354 16.88 -5.48 1.01
C GLU A 354 17.22 -5.55 -0.47
N VAL A 355 18.48 -5.25 -0.80
CA VAL A 355 19.00 -5.40 -2.15
C VAL A 355 19.67 -6.77 -2.27
N ASN A 356 19.19 -7.59 -3.19
CA ASN A 356 19.76 -8.88 -3.54
C ASN A 356 20.21 -8.86 -5.01
N GLY A 357 21.52 -8.74 -5.23
CA GLY A 357 22.09 -8.57 -6.56
C GLY A 357 21.63 -7.26 -7.20
N SER A 358 20.79 -7.35 -8.22
CA SER A 358 20.26 -6.20 -8.97
C SER A 358 18.78 -5.92 -8.71
N GLN A 359 18.19 -6.51 -7.67
CA GLN A 359 16.77 -6.37 -7.35
C GLN A 359 16.58 -6.02 -5.87
N VAL A 360 15.55 -5.22 -5.59
CA VAL A 360 15.07 -4.98 -4.23
C VAL A 360 14.00 -6.03 -3.91
N GLN A 361 14.03 -6.61 -2.72
CA GLN A 361 13.08 -7.64 -2.30
C GLN A 361 12.60 -7.42 -0.86
N ILE A 362 11.44 -7.99 -0.52
CA ILE A 362 10.88 -7.98 0.83
C ILE A 362 11.63 -8.98 1.70
N VAL A 363 12.09 -8.57 2.89
CA VAL A 363 12.68 -9.51 3.85
C VAL A 363 11.59 -10.36 4.52
N ARG A 364 10.64 -9.69 5.18
CA ARG A 364 9.44 -10.28 5.78
C ARG A 364 8.36 -9.22 5.98
N ALA A 365 7.18 -9.44 5.41
CA ALA A 365 6.05 -8.53 5.51
C ALA A 365 5.34 -8.63 6.87
N VAL A 366 5.47 -7.59 7.69
CA VAL A 366 4.90 -7.52 9.04
C VAL A 366 3.90 -6.39 9.21
N SER A 367 2.96 -6.56 10.14
CA SER A 367 2.09 -5.49 10.60
C SER A 367 2.83 -4.56 11.57
N THR A 368 2.25 -3.39 11.80
CA THR A 368 2.75 -2.46 12.81
C THR A 368 2.41 -2.87 14.25
N TYR A 369 1.66 -3.97 14.43
CA TYR A 369 1.28 -4.48 15.75
C TYR A 369 2.45 -5.20 16.44
N VAL A 370 2.88 -4.62 17.56
CA VAL A 370 4.00 -5.08 18.39
C VAL A 370 3.64 -5.26 19.85
N LYS A 371 2.57 -4.62 20.33
CA LYS A 371 2.13 -4.66 21.74
C LYS A 371 0.64 -4.94 21.86
N ASN A 372 0.28 -5.73 22.87
CA ASN A 372 -1.11 -5.92 23.24
C ASN A 372 -1.69 -4.74 24.05
N SER A 373 -2.96 -4.84 24.43
CA SER A 373 -3.68 -3.80 25.20
C SER A 373 -3.07 -3.51 26.57
N MET A 374 -2.28 -4.44 27.12
CA MET A 374 -1.55 -4.27 28.39
C MET A 374 -0.15 -3.68 28.19
N GLY A 375 0.22 -3.32 26.95
CA GLY A 375 1.53 -2.76 26.62
C GLY A 375 2.66 -3.79 26.56
N VAL A 376 2.35 -5.09 26.63
CA VAL A 376 3.31 -6.19 26.58
C VAL A 376 3.56 -6.58 25.12
N THR A 377 4.82 -6.89 24.78
CA THR A 377 5.18 -7.38 23.45
C THR A 377 4.34 -8.59 23.06
N ASP A 378 3.66 -8.49 21.92
CA ASP A 378 2.84 -9.55 21.36
C ASP A 378 3.15 -9.72 19.87
N ARG A 379 3.37 -10.96 19.45
CA ARG A 379 3.69 -11.34 18.06
C ARG A 379 2.56 -12.15 17.42
N SER A 380 1.39 -12.22 18.05
CA SER A 380 0.23 -12.96 17.58
C SER A 380 -0.23 -12.54 16.18
N LEU A 381 -0.15 -11.24 15.87
CA LEU A 381 -0.56 -10.64 14.60
C LEU A 381 0.61 -9.98 13.84
N MET A 382 1.84 -10.45 14.09
CA MET A 382 3.05 -9.88 13.48
C MET A 382 3.03 -10.04 11.96
N ASP A 383 2.72 -11.22 11.44
CA ASP A 383 2.71 -11.47 9.99
C ASP A 383 1.38 -11.02 9.37
N ILE A 384 1.45 -10.27 8.27
CA ILE A 384 0.23 -9.80 7.60
C ILE A 384 -0.60 -10.95 7.00
N THR A 385 0.04 -12.08 6.70
CA THR A 385 -0.62 -13.30 6.21
C THR A 385 -1.62 -13.85 7.23
N ILE A 386 -1.39 -13.66 8.54
CA ILE A 386 -2.32 -14.13 9.58
C ILE A 386 -3.68 -13.46 9.43
N LEU A 387 -3.70 -12.13 9.31
CA LEU A 387 -4.96 -11.40 9.14
C LEU A 387 -5.60 -11.64 7.79
N ARG A 388 -4.81 -11.76 6.72
CA ARG A 388 -5.32 -12.12 5.38
C ARG A 388 -6.01 -13.49 5.42
N SER A 389 -5.41 -14.48 6.09
CA SER A 389 -5.99 -15.82 6.24
C SER A 389 -7.26 -15.79 7.08
N LEU A 390 -7.28 -15.06 8.19
CA LEU A 390 -8.49 -14.91 9.02
C LEU A 390 -9.63 -14.22 8.25
N ASP A 391 -9.31 -13.20 7.45
CA ASP A 391 -10.29 -12.52 6.59
C ASP A 391 -10.85 -13.47 5.52
N TYR A 392 -10.00 -14.33 4.94
CA TYR A 392 -10.42 -15.32 3.96
C TYR A 392 -11.28 -16.44 4.58
N VAL A 393 -10.90 -16.96 5.77
CA VAL A 393 -11.71 -17.92 6.53
C VAL A 393 -13.10 -17.34 6.80
N ARG A 394 -13.17 -16.07 7.23
CA ARG A 394 -14.43 -15.37 7.45
C ARG A 394 -15.25 -15.25 6.16
N LEU A 395 -14.63 -14.87 5.05
CA LEU A 395 -15.28 -14.75 3.74
C LEU A 395 -15.89 -16.10 3.31
N ALA A 396 -15.11 -17.19 3.40
CA ALA A 396 -15.53 -18.53 3.02
C ALA A 396 -16.70 -19.04 3.89
N CYS A 397 -16.59 -18.92 5.22
CA CYS A 397 -17.65 -19.31 6.15
C CYS A 397 -18.95 -18.53 5.88
N ARG A 398 -18.85 -17.20 5.73
CA ARG A 398 -20.01 -16.34 5.46
C ARG A 398 -20.68 -16.69 4.12
N ALA A 399 -19.90 -16.89 3.06
CA ALA A 399 -20.41 -17.26 1.76
C ALA A 399 -21.17 -18.59 1.82
N ARG A 400 -20.61 -19.60 2.48
CA ARG A 400 -21.25 -20.91 2.66
C ARG A 400 -22.58 -20.79 3.42
N ILE A 401 -22.60 -20.10 4.56
CA ILE A 401 -23.81 -19.95 5.37
C ILE A 401 -24.91 -19.18 4.61
N THR A 402 -24.53 -18.10 3.92
CA THR A 402 -25.47 -17.27 3.15
C THR A 402 -26.12 -18.05 2.00
N GLN A 403 -25.33 -18.89 1.30
CA GLN A 403 -25.82 -19.72 0.20
C GLN A 403 -26.68 -20.90 0.66
N ARG A 404 -26.32 -21.52 1.80
CA ARG A 404 -26.95 -22.76 2.28
C ARG A 404 -28.20 -22.54 3.10
N PHE A 405 -28.25 -21.46 3.88
CA PHE A 405 -29.34 -21.21 4.82
C PHE A 405 -30.06 -19.88 4.53
N PRO A 406 -30.52 -19.62 3.28
CA PRO A 406 -31.24 -18.40 2.98
C PRO A 406 -32.64 -18.42 3.58
N ARG A 407 -32.96 -17.44 4.43
CA ARG A 407 -34.31 -17.22 5.01
C ARG A 407 -34.90 -18.46 5.71
N GLU A 408 -34.05 -19.34 6.26
CA GLU A 408 -34.51 -20.55 6.95
C GLU A 408 -34.96 -20.29 8.38
N LYS A 409 -35.84 -21.15 8.91
CA LYS A 409 -36.27 -21.12 10.31
C LYS A 409 -35.20 -21.77 11.20
N LEU A 410 -34.91 -21.15 12.33
CA LEU A 410 -33.98 -21.70 13.31
C LEU A 410 -34.63 -22.86 14.10
N ASN A 411 -33.98 -24.02 14.09
CA ASN A 411 -34.32 -25.18 14.92
C ASN A 411 -33.05 -25.99 15.22
N ASP A 412 -33.15 -27.00 16.09
CA ASP A 412 -31.96 -27.72 16.59
C ASP A 412 -31.27 -28.53 15.49
N ILE A 413 -32.05 -29.11 14.59
CA ILE A 413 -31.54 -29.76 13.37
C ILE A 413 -30.75 -28.74 12.53
N ARG A 414 -31.16 -27.47 12.53
CA ARG A 414 -30.46 -26.42 11.80
C ARG A 414 -29.15 -26.04 12.44
N LEU A 415 -29.07 -25.95 13.77
CA LEU A 415 -27.81 -25.71 14.47
C LEU A 415 -26.79 -26.80 14.13
N GLN A 416 -27.22 -28.06 14.11
CA GLN A 416 -26.36 -29.20 13.71
C GLN A 416 -25.90 -29.11 12.24
N ARG A 417 -26.80 -28.71 11.33
CA ARG A 417 -26.44 -28.51 9.91
C ARG A 417 -25.49 -27.34 9.70
N ILE A 418 -25.70 -26.21 10.38
CA ILE A 418 -24.78 -25.06 10.35
C ILE A 418 -23.38 -25.51 10.79
N ARG A 419 -23.29 -26.24 11.90
CA ARG A 419 -22.02 -26.81 12.37
C ARG A 419 -21.37 -27.69 11.31
N SER A 420 -22.14 -28.58 10.67
CA SER A 420 -21.64 -29.48 9.62
C SER A 420 -21.10 -28.73 8.40
N GLU A 421 -21.80 -27.69 7.93
CA GLU A 421 -21.36 -26.88 6.78
C GLU A 421 -20.13 -26.03 7.11
N LEU A 422 -20.03 -25.48 8.33
CA LEU A 422 -18.83 -24.77 8.77
C LEU A 422 -17.62 -25.71 8.88
N LEU A 423 -17.82 -26.93 9.39
CA LEU A 423 -16.76 -27.92 9.46
C LEU A 423 -16.28 -28.35 8.07
N ASP A 424 -17.19 -28.52 7.11
CA ASP A 424 -16.85 -28.78 5.71
C ASP A 424 -16.00 -27.67 5.09
N VAL A 425 -16.33 -26.40 5.38
CA VAL A 425 -15.51 -25.25 4.96
C VAL A 425 -14.11 -25.31 5.58
N LEU A 426 -13.99 -25.63 6.87
CA LEU A 426 -12.69 -25.74 7.52
C LEU A 426 -11.83 -26.85 6.91
N TYR A 427 -12.41 -28.02 6.61
CA TYR A 427 -11.68 -29.08 5.90
C TYR A 427 -11.24 -28.66 4.48
N ALA A 428 -12.08 -27.91 3.76
CA ALA A 428 -11.70 -27.38 2.45
C ALA A 428 -10.55 -26.36 2.57
N LEU A 429 -10.54 -25.53 3.63
CA LEU A 429 -9.45 -24.59 3.90
C LEU A 429 -8.17 -25.30 4.37
N GLU A 430 -8.28 -26.45 5.04
CA GLU A 430 -7.14 -27.29 5.42
C GLU A 430 -6.48 -27.94 4.19
N GLN A 431 -7.27 -28.36 3.20
CA GLN A 431 -6.74 -28.85 1.92
C GLN A 431 -5.99 -27.77 1.13
N LEU A 432 -6.32 -26.50 1.34
CA LEU A 432 -5.61 -25.36 0.76
C LEU A 432 -4.44 -24.87 1.64
N GLU A 433 -4.13 -25.55 2.75
CA GLU A 433 -3.07 -25.17 3.69
C GLU A 433 -3.27 -23.76 4.30
N ILE A 434 -4.52 -23.30 4.43
CA ILE A 434 -4.85 -22.00 5.05
C ILE A 434 -5.05 -22.16 6.56
N VAL A 435 -5.67 -23.26 6.96
CA VAL A 435 -5.82 -23.68 8.37
C VAL A 435 -5.26 -25.10 8.54
N GLU A 436 -4.90 -25.48 9.75
CA GLU A 436 -4.36 -26.80 10.06
C GLU A 436 -5.03 -27.44 11.28
N ASN A 437 -4.88 -28.76 11.40
CA ASN A 437 -5.31 -29.55 12.55
C ASN A 437 -6.81 -29.41 12.84
N VAL A 438 -7.65 -29.37 11.80
CA VAL A 438 -9.11 -29.20 11.93
C VAL A 438 -9.72 -30.30 12.80
N ASP A 439 -9.25 -31.55 12.63
CA ASP A 439 -9.73 -32.68 13.42
C ASP A 439 -9.43 -32.58 14.92
N ALA A 440 -8.29 -31.98 15.30
CA ALA A 440 -7.94 -31.76 16.69
C ALA A 440 -8.79 -30.63 17.31
N HIS A 441 -9.17 -29.63 16.51
CA HIS A 441 -9.90 -28.45 16.97
C HIS A 441 -11.41 -28.54 16.77
N LYS A 442 -11.94 -29.55 16.07
CA LYS A 442 -13.39 -29.67 15.76
C LYS A 442 -14.30 -29.70 16.99
N GLY A 443 -13.78 -30.09 18.16
CA GLY A 443 -14.52 -30.02 19.43
C GLY A 443 -14.80 -28.58 19.89
N GLN A 444 -13.92 -27.64 19.53
CA GLN A 444 -14.03 -26.21 19.84
C GLN A 444 -14.96 -25.46 18.88
N LEU A 445 -15.19 -26.00 17.68
CA LEU A 445 -16.27 -25.52 16.82
C LEU A 445 -17.57 -25.75 17.58
N THR A 446 -18.34 -24.71 17.88
CA THR A 446 -19.65 -24.85 18.55
C THR A 446 -20.67 -23.99 17.84
N VAL A 447 -21.92 -24.44 17.81
CA VAL A 447 -23.05 -23.68 17.26
C VAL A 447 -24.21 -23.85 18.23
N THR A 448 -24.56 -22.79 18.93
CA THR A 448 -25.58 -22.81 20.00
C THR A 448 -26.62 -21.73 19.75
N ARG A 449 -27.84 -21.95 20.24
CA ARG A 449 -28.86 -20.88 20.28
C ARG A 449 -28.45 -19.84 21.31
N SER A 450 -28.63 -18.55 20.98
CA SER A 450 -28.41 -17.47 21.94
C SER A 450 -29.37 -17.63 23.12
N GLN A 451 -28.87 -17.34 24.32
CA GLN A 451 -29.69 -17.35 25.55
C GLN A 451 -30.56 -16.09 25.68
N GLN A 452 -30.25 -15.03 24.94
CA GLN A 452 -30.94 -13.73 25.00
C GLN A 452 -31.88 -13.49 23.81
N ASP A 453 -31.66 -14.21 22.71
CA ASP A 453 -32.43 -14.09 21.47
C ASP A 453 -32.67 -15.49 20.90
N ASP A 454 -33.90 -15.96 20.99
CA ASP A 454 -34.30 -17.31 20.57
C ASP A 454 -34.26 -17.51 19.05
N SER A 455 -34.13 -16.43 18.29
CA SER A 455 -34.01 -16.41 16.83
C SER A 455 -32.56 -16.38 16.34
N ARG A 456 -31.57 -16.31 17.25
CA ARG A 456 -30.15 -16.18 16.94
C ARG A 456 -29.36 -17.46 17.21
N ALA A 457 -28.47 -17.79 16.28
CA ALA A 457 -27.44 -18.81 16.45
C ALA A 457 -26.06 -18.15 16.61
N ASP A 458 -25.31 -18.59 17.62
CA ASP A 458 -23.93 -18.17 17.87
C ASP A 458 -22.98 -19.31 17.55
N ALA A 459 -21.92 -19.01 16.80
CA ALA A 459 -20.90 -19.98 16.42
C ALA A 459 -19.52 -19.55 16.93
N SER A 460 -18.81 -20.47 17.58
CA SER A 460 -17.38 -20.36 17.86
C SER A 460 -16.63 -21.15 16.80
N ILE A 461 -15.77 -20.50 16.01
CA ILE A 461 -15.06 -21.12 14.87
C ILE A 461 -13.55 -21.11 15.18
N PRO A 462 -12.93 -22.26 15.46
CA PRO A 462 -11.49 -22.34 15.65
C PRO A 462 -10.79 -22.24 14.29
N ALA A 463 -9.95 -21.24 14.11
CA ALA A 463 -9.14 -21.04 12.91
C ALA A 463 -7.65 -21.11 13.30
N ALA A 464 -7.09 -22.32 13.32
CA ALA A 464 -5.66 -22.53 13.48
C ALA A 464 -4.97 -22.22 12.15
N VAL A 465 -4.62 -20.95 11.92
CA VAL A 465 -4.02 -20.49 10.66
C VAL A 465 -2.62 -21.08 10.49
N VAL A 466 -2.35 -21.64 9.31
CA VAL A 466 -1.02 -22.12 8.93
C VAL A 466 -0.07 -20.93 8.86
N ARG A 467 1.07 -21.05 9.54
CA ARG A 467 2.08 -19.99 9.58
C ARG A 467 3.11 -20.16 8.48
N GLY A 468 3.66 -19.03 8.06
CA GLY A 468 4.77 -19.00 7.12
C GLY A 468 6.04 -19.67 7.66
N LEU A 469 6.69 -20.48 6.83
CA LEU A 469 8.04 -20.98 7.11
C LEU A 469 9.06 -19.87 6.83
N HIS A 470 9.35 -19.04 7.85
CA HIS A 470 10.27 -17.92 7.71
C HIS A 470 11.74 -18.27 8.01
N VAL A 471 12.01 -19.28 8.85
CA VAL A 471 13.36 -19.66 9.27
C VAL A 471 13.50 -21.17 9.32
N PHE A 472 14.49 -21.72 8.62
CA PHE A 472 14.97 -23.08 8.79
C PHE A 472 16.31 -23.05 9.53
N ALA A 473 16.44 -23.82 10.61
CA ALA A 473 17.66 -23.94 11.39
C ALA A 473 18.01 -25.42 11.56
N ALA A 474 19.24 -25.79 11.22
CA ALA A 474 19.77 -27.14 11.38
C ALA A 474 21.23 -27.10 11.85
N THR A 475 21.63 -28.10 12.63
CA THR A 475 23.04 -28.33 12.98
C THR A 475 23.52 -29.55 12.20
N ILE A 476 24.54 -29.35 11.36
CA ILE A 476 25.17 -30.44 10.62
C ILE A 476 26.36 -30.92 11.45
N TYR A 477 26.32 -32.19 11.84
CA TYR A 477 27.44 -32.84 12.51
C TYR A 477 28.38 -33.43 11.45
N LEU A 478 29.67 -33.14 11.57
CA LEU A 478 30.70 -33.87 10.86
C LEU A 478 30.80 -35.25 11.52
N LEU A 479 30.47 -36.29 10.77
CA LEU A 479 30.59 -37.69 11.21
C LEU A 479 32.01 -38.21 11.00
#